data_AF-A0A6N4DP21-F1
#
_entry.id   AF-A0A6N4DP21-F1
#
_cell.length_a   1.000
_cell.length_b   1.000
_cell.length_c   1.000
_cell.angle_alpha   90.00
_cell.angle_beta   90.00
_cell.angle_gamma   90.00
#
_symmetry.space_group_name_H-M   'P 1'
#
loop_
_entity.id
_entity.type
_entity.pdbx_description
1 polymer ?
#
loop_
_entity_poly.entity_id
_entity_poly.type
_entity_poly.pdbx_seq_one_letter_code
_entity_poly.pdbx_strand_id
1 'polypeptide(L)'
;MSSDEESNIRAWLAYIEETDPAIIAEVVDKCRDGLEARRYFLKRAEEVPEPVTANHPMTCGGCIHFERIDHPHLGHCAKGEPEAIAGLWDMDRRYCERFLPKPEQTNSNQPRPTGAETKR
;
A
#
# COMPACT_ATOMS: atom_id res chain seq x y z
N MET A 1 24.49 -14.07 -11.07
CA MET A 1 23.57 -12.97 -10.73
C MET A 1 22.61 -13.48 -9.66
N SER A 2 22.20 -12.65 -8.70
CA SER A 2 21.21 -13.02 -7.68
C SER A 2 19.77 -12.91 -8.19
N SER A 3 18.82 -13.49 -7.46
CA SER A 3 17.39 -13.38 -7.76
C SER A 3 16.88 -11.94 -7.68
N ASP A 4 17.37 -11.16 -6.72
CA ASP A 4 16.97 -9.75 -6.55
C ASP A 4 17.44 -8.89 -7.72
N GLU A 5 18.67 -9.12 -8.18
CA GLU A 5 19.21 -8.43 -9.34
C GLU A 5 18.46 -8.78 -10.62
N GLU A 6 18.13 -10.06 -10.82
CA GLU A 6 17.30 -10.47 -11.97
C GLU A 6 15.93 -9.80 -11.92
N SER A 7 15.32 -9.74 -10.73
CA SER A 7 14.02 -9.11 -10.52
C SER A 7 14.06 -7.60 -10.82
N ASN A 8 15.11 -6.91 -10.36
CA ASN A 8 15.32 -5.48 -10.63
C ASN A 8 15.49 -5.21 -12.13
N ILE A 9 16.27 -6.04 -12.84
CA ILE A 9 16.48 -5.91 -14.28
C ILE A 9 15.17 -6.17 -15.04
N ARG A 10 14.40 -7.19 -14.65
CA ARG A 10 13.09 -7.48 -15.24
C ARG A 10 12.07 -6.36 -14.99
N ALA A 11 12.07 -5.76 -13.80
CA ALA A 11 11.22 -4.63 -13.47
C ALA A 11 11.55 -3.41 -14.35
N TRP A 12 12.84 -3.16 -14.58
CA TRP A 12 13.27 -2.08 -15.48
C TRP A 12 12.90 -2.31 -16.94
N LEU A 13 13.06 -3.55 -17.44
CA LEU A 13 12.63 -3.89 -18.80
C LEU A 13 11.11 -3.65 -18.96
N ALA A 14 10.30 -4.09 -18.00
CA ALA A 14 8.87 -3.82 -18.03
C ALA A 14 8.54 -2.32 -17.94
N TYR A 15 9.31 -1.54 -17.17
CA TYR A 15 9.14 -0.08 -17.05
C TYR A 15 9.38 0.66 -18.37
N ILE A 16 10.30 0.19 -19.21
CA ILE A 16 10.52 0.72 -20.56
C ILE A 16 9.64 0.04 -21.63
N GLU A 17 8.60 -0.67 -21.20
CA GLU A 17 7.65 -1.42 -22.03
C GLU A 17 8.24 -2.61 -22.81
N GLU A 18 9.44 -3.08 -22.42
CA GLU A 18 9.99 -4.33 -22.94
C GLU A 18 9.31 -5.53 -22.28
N THR A 19 8.55 -6.27 -23.09
CA THR A 19 7.74 -7.41 -22.67
C THR A 19 7.97 -8.65 -23.52
N ASP A 20 8.82 -8.57 -24.55
CA ASP A 20 9.18 -9.69 -25.40
C ASP A 20 10.03 -10.69 -24.60
N PRO A 21 9.54 -11.94 -24.42
CA PRO A 21 10.24 -12.93 -23.62
C PRO A 21 11.60 -13.33 -24.20
N ALA A 22 11.80 -13.23 -25.52
CA ALA A 22 13.06 -13.55 -26.17
C ALA A 22 14.11 -12.47 -25.87
N ILE A 23 13.71 -11.19 -25.95
CA ILE A 23 14.60 -10.06 -25.62
C ILE A 23 14.94 -10.04 -24.14
N ILE A 24 13.95 -10.27 -23.27
CA ILE A 24 14.17 -10.36 -21.82
C ILE A 24 15.16 -11.48 -21.49
N ALA A 25 14.99 -12.66 -22.09
CA ALA A 25 15.90 -13.78 -21.89
C ALA A 25 17.33 -13.43 -22.34
N GLU A 26 17.49 -12.80 -23.50
CA GLU A 26 18.79 -12.36 -24.01
C GLU A 26 19.50 -11.39 -23.05
N VAL A 27 18.78 -10.40 -22.52
CA VAL A 27 19.34 -9.45 -21.54
C VAL A 27 19.75 -10.17 -20.26
N VAL A 28 18.89 -11.05 -19.73
CA VAL A 28 19.17 -11.83 -18.51
C VAL A 28 20.39 -12.73 -18.69
N ASP A 29 20.51 -13.42 -19.83
CA ASP A 29 21.65 -14.28 -20.13
C ASP A 29 22.95 -13.46 -20.27
N LYS A 30 22.92 -12.30 -20.95
CA LYS A 30 24.06 -11.37 -20.99
C LYS A 30 24.49 -10.91 -19.59
N CYS A 31 23.53 -10.62 -18.70
CA CYS A 31 23.83 -10.25 -17.31
C CYS A 31 24.36 -11.42 -16.48
N ARG A 32 24.00 -12.67 -16.80
CA ARG A 32 24.53 -13.85 -16.12
C ARG A 32 26.00 -14.07 -16.47
N ASP A 33 26.36 -13.87 -17.73
CA ASP A 33 27.69 -14.18 -18.26
C ASP A 33 28.67 -12.99 -18.20
N GLY A 34 28.16 -11.75 -18.14
CA GLY A 34 28.97 -10.53 -18.20
C GLY A 34 28.81 -9.61 -16.99
N LEU A 35 29.90 -9.40 -16.23
CA LEU A 35 29.91 -8.47 -15.10
C LEU A 35 29.61 -7.02 -15.51
N GLU A 36 30.16 -6.56 -16.64
CA GLU A 36 29.87 -5.20 -17.14
C GLU A 36 28.43 -5.04 -17.60
N ALA A 37 27.88 -6.05 -18.28
CA ALA A 37 26.46 -6.05 -18.66
C ALA A 37 25.57 -5.99 -17.42
N ARG A 38 25.81 -6.86 -16.43
CA ARG A 38 25.09 -6.83 -15.15
C ARG A 38 25.15 -5.46 -14.48
N ARG A 39 26.34 -4.85 -14.40
CA ARG A 39 26.52 -3.54 -13.75
C ARG A 39 25.81 -2.42 -14.49
N TYR A 40 25.81 -2.46 -15.81
CA TYR A 40 25.07 -1.52 -16.64
C TYR A 40 23.56 -1.60 -16.41
N PHE A 41 22.98 -2.80 -16.49
CA PHE A 41 21.53 -2.97 -16.35
C PHE A 41 21.04 -2.75 -14.91
N LEU A 42 21.86 -3.07 -13.89
CA LEU A 42 21.53 -2.72 -12.51
C LEU A 42 21.48 -1.22 -12.27
N LYS A 43 22.43 -0.46 -12.85
CA LYS A 43 22.39 0.99 -12.80
C LYS A 43 21.14 1.55 -13.48
N ARG A 44 20.72 0.95 -14.60
CA ARG A 44 19.46 1.32 -15.26
C ARG A 44 18.25 0.97 -14.40
N ALA A 45 18.28 -0.14 -13.66
CA ALA A 45 17.18 -0.53 -12.80
C ALA A 45 16.90 0.44 -11.63
N GLU A 46 17.86 1.30 -11.27
CA GLU A 46 17.63 2.41 -10.34
C GLU A 46 16.69 3.51 -10.91
N GLU A 47 16.44 3.52 -12.23
CA GLU A 47 15.50 4.45 -12.88
C GLU A 47 14.04 4.05 -12.64
N VAL A 48 13.78 2.81 -12.22
CA VAL A 48 12.44 2.36 -11.86
C VAL A 48 12.09 3.06 -10.54
N PRO A 49 11.04 3.90 -10.50
CA PRO A 49 10.57 4.44 -9.25
C PRO A 49 10.30 3.28 -8.30
N GLU A 50 10.74 3.38 -7.04
CA GLU A 50 10.41 2.34 -6.08
C GLU A 50 8.91 2.08 -6.15
N PRO A 51 8.48 0.82 -6.36
CA PRO A 51 7.07 0.51 -6.40
C PRO A 51 6.51 1.04 -5.09
N VAL A 52 5.57 1.98 -5.16
CA VAL A 52 4.87 2.49 -3.99
C VAL A 52 4.34 1.27 -3.28
N THR A 53 5.04 0.84 -2.22
CA THR A 53 4.88 -0.52 -1.74
C THR A 53 3.44 -0.68 -1.30
N ALA A 54 2.72 -1.53 -2.03
CA ALA A 54 1.31 -1.85 -1.83
C ALA A 54 1.05 -2.64 -0.53
N ASN A 55 1.88 -2.45 0.50
CA ASN A 55 1.77 -3.05 1.82
C ASN A 55 1.25 -2.09 2.90
N HIS A 56 0.65 -0.98 2.50
CA HIS A 56 0.02 -0.07 3.44
C HIS A 56 -1.48 0.12 3.19
N PRO A 57 -2.30 -0.94 3.09
CA PRO A 57 -3.73 -0.77 3.13
C PRO A 57 -4.19 -0.57 4.57
N MET A 58 -3.66 0.45 5.24
CA MET A 58 -4.23 0.90 6.48
C MET A 58 -5.60 1.49 6.16
N THR A 59 -6.58 1.19 7.00
CA THR A 59 -7.91 1.79 6.89
C THR A 59 -7.90 3.09 7.67
N CYS A 60 -8.46 4.17 7.10
CA CYS A 60 -8.55 5.45 7.80
C CYS A 60 -9.26 5.28 9.16
N GLY A 61 -10.28 4.43 9.22
CA GLY A 61 -10.99 4.06 10.45
C GLY A 61 -10.11 3.46 11.54
N GLY A 62 -9.01 2.80 11.17
CA GLY A 62 -8.00 2.25 12.07
C GLY A 62 -6.99 3.26 12.60
N CYS A 63 -6.98 4.51 12.11
CA CYS A 63 -6.01 5.54 12.49
C CYS A 63 -6.51 6.41 13.66
N ILE A 64 -5.67 6.72 14.66
CA ILE A 64 -6.04 7.63 15.76
C ILE A 64 -6.39 9.05 15.28
N HIS A 65 -5.91 9.43 14.10
CA HIS A 65 -6.12 10.76 13.53
C HIS A 65 -7.41 10.88 12.72
N PHE A 66 -8.18 9.79 12.57
CA PHE A 66 -9.43 9.82 11.83
C PHE A 66 -10.60 10.27 12.72
N GLU A 67 -11.18 11.41 12.35
CA GLU A 67 -12.31 12.06 13.02
C GLU A 67 -13.57 11.86 12.17
N ARG A 68 -14.52 11.08 12.67
CA ARG A 68 -15.81 10.87 12.00
C ARG A 68 -16.64 12.15 12.02
N ILE A 69 -17.29 12.46 10.92
CA ILE A 69 -18.33 13.49 10.85
C ILE A 69 -19.70 12.87 11.14
N ASP A 70 -20.79 13.63 10.94
CA ASP A 70 -22.17 13.13 11.07
C ASP A 70 -22.55 12.15 9.93
N HIS A 71 -21.80 11.05 9.85
CA HIS A 71 -21.97 9.97 8.90
C HIS A 71 -21.29 8.71 9.43
N PRO A 72 -21.89 7.51 9.28
CA PRO A 72 -21.37 6.27 9.86
C PRO A 72 -19.94 5.90 9.44
N HIS A 73 -19.53 6.28 8.23
CA HIS A 73 -18.25 5.87 7.63
C HIS A 73 -17.36 7.02 7.16
N LEU A 74 -17.86 8.26 7.17
CA LEU A 74 -17.16 9.39 6.57
C LEU A 74 -16.49 10.22 7.67
N GLY A 75 -15.32 10.74 7.39
CA GLY A 75 -14.56 11.56 8.33
C GLY A 75 -13.40 12.29 7.67
N HIS A 76 -12.56 12.89 8.49
CA HIS A 76 -11.37 13.63 8.08
C HIS A 76 -10.15 13.20 8.90
N CYS A 77 -8.96 13.54 8.42
CA CYS A 77 -7.67 13.34 9.03
C CYS A 77 -7.28 14.62 9.76
N ALA A 78 -7.17 14.54 11.09
CA ALA A 78 -6.74 15.64 11.93
C ALA A 78 -5.31 16.16 11.62
N LYS A 79 -4.53 15.42 10.82
CA LYS A 79 -3.18 15.79 10.38
C LYS A 79 -3.13 16.47 9.01
N GLY A 80 -4.27 16.62 8.33
CA GLY A 80 -4.36 17.28 7.03
C GLY A 80 -3.76 16.47 5.87
N GLU A 81 -3.83 15.14 5.95
CA GLU A 81 -3.52 14.29 4.79
C GLU A 81 -4.46 14.60 3.62
N PRO A 82 -4.07 14.34 2.35
CA PRO A 82 -4.95 14.60 1.21
C PRO A 82 -6.27 13.83 1.27
N GLU A 83 -7.38 14.54 1.08
CA GLU A 83 -8.74 13.98 1.14
C GLU A 83 -9.54 14.36 -0.10
N ALA A 84 -10.57 13.57 -0.41
CA ALA A 84 -11.57 13.99 -1.39
C ALA A 84 -12.41 15.14 -0.81
N ILE A 85 -13.12 15.88 -1.67
CA ILE A 85 -14.04 16.95 -1.25
C ILE A 85 -15.06 16.44 -0.21
N ALA A 86 -15.48 15.18 -0.34
CA ALA A 86 -16.41 14.54 0.58
C ALA A 86 -15.75 14.05 1.89
N GLY A 87 -14.42 14.02 2.01
CA GLY A 87 -13.67 13.43 3.12
C GLY A 87 -13.14 12.02 2.84
N LEU A 88 -12.75 11.32 3.89
CA LEU A 88 -12.18 9.98 3.90
C LEU A 88 -13.21 8.94 4.36
N TRP A 89 -13.33 7.85 3.61
CA TRP A 89 -14.12 6.70 4.04
C TRP A 89 -13.30 5.82 4.98
N ASP A 90 -13.88 5.39 6.10
CA ASP A 90 -13.16 4.68 7.16
C ASP A 90 -12.58 3.34 6.72
N MET A 91 -13.25 2.64 5.80
CA MET A 91 -12.79 1.37 5.23
C MET A 91 -11.87 1.51 4.01
N ASP A 92 -11.65 2.73 3.51
CA ASP A 92 -10.73 2.93 2.38
C ASP A 92 -9.31 2.53 2.78
N ARG A 93 -8.67 1.75 1.91
CA ARG A 93 -7.29 1.29 2.07
C ARG A 93 -6.37 2.30 1.40
N ARG A 94 -5.50 2.97 2.17
CA ARG A 94 -4.62 4.03 1.66
C ARG A 94 -3.25 4.00 2.34
N TYR A 95 -2.21 4.35 1.58
CA TYR A 95 -0.91 4.68 2.14
C TYR A 95 -0.99 5.98 2.95
N CYS A 96 -0.44 5.98 4.16
CA CYS A 96 -0.34 7.17 5.00
C CYS A 96 0.92 7.06 5.89
N GLU A 97 1.90 7.93 5.67
CA GLU A 97 3.16 7.96 6.44
C GLU A 97 2.97 8.32 7.91
N ARG A 98 1.86 9.01 8.21
CA ARG A 98 1.47 9.44 9.55
C ARG A 98 0.46 8.52 10.21
N PHE A 99 0.25 7.32 9.66
CA PHE A 99 -0.67 6.37 10.23
C PHE A 99 -0.23 5.95 11.63
N LEU A 100 -1.16 6.04 12.59
CA LEU A 100 -0.97 5.52 13.93
C LEU A 100 -2.19 4.67 14.29
N PRO A 101 -2.04 3.37 14.59
CA PRO A 101 -3.17 2.50 14.85
C PRO A 101 -3.90 2.88 16.13
N LYS A 102 -5.23 2.80 16.12
CA LYS A 102 -6.04 2.88 17.34
C LYS A 102 -5.64 1.74 18.27
N PRO A 103 -5.50 1.99 19.59
CA PRO A 103 -5.32 0.91 20.54
C PRO A 103 -6.55 -0.01 20.47
N GLU A 104 -6.34 -1.32 20.32
CA GLU A 104 -7.44 -2.28 20.34
C GLU A 104 -8.18 -2.16 21.67
N GLN A 105 -9.44 -1.72 21.60
CA GLN A 105 -10.34 -1.83 22.73
C GLN A 105 -10.71 -3.30 22.85
N THR A 106 -10.07 -4.01 23.78
CA THR A 106 -10.57 -5.30 24.25
C THR A 106 -12.01 -5.09 24.71
N ASN A 107 -12.91 -5.69 23.95
CA ASN A 107 -14.36 -5.53 24.06
C ASN A 107 -14.85 -6.21 25.35
N SER A 108 -14.74 -5.52 26.49
CA SER A 108 -15.34 -5.90 27.76
C SER A 108 -16.19 -4.74 28.25
N ASN A 109 -17.47 -4.78 27.86
CA ASN A 109 -18.64 -4.10 28.43
C ASN A 109 -19.44 -3.29 27.40
N GLN A 110 -20.18 -4.00 26.54
CA GLN A 110 -21.51 -3.49 26.19
C GLN A 110 -22.50 -3.87 27.31
N PRO A 111 -23.20 -2.92 27.95
CA PRO A 111 -24.46 -3.22 28.61
C PRO A 111 -25.49 -3.59 27.52
N ARG A 112 -26.01 -4.81 27.63
CA ARG A 112 -27.13 -5.35 26.86
C ARG A 112 -28.31 -4.35 26.86
N PRO A 113 -28.92 -3.99 25.71
CA PRO A 113 -30.17 -3.25 25.73
C PRO A 113 -31.27 -4.18 26.24
N THR A 114 -31.72 -3.99 27.48
CA THR A 114 -32.95 -4.62 27.98
C THR A 114 -34.13 -3.85 27.44
N GLY A 115 -34.59 -4.23 26.25
CA GLY A 115 -35.96 -4.01 25.81
C GLY A 115 -36.79 -5.24 26.16
N ALA A 116 -37.76 -5.10 27.06
CA ALA A 116 -38.90 -6.00 27.15
C ALA A 116 -40.09 -5.18 27.66
N GLU A 117 -40.95 -4.81 26.71
CA GLU A 117 -42.28 -4.28 26.92
C GLU A 117 -43.12 -5.27 27.75
N THR A 118 -43.96 -4.79 28.66
CA THR A 118 -45.21 -5.51 28.98
C THR A 118 -46.34 -4.54 29.28
N LYS A 119 -47.27 -4.55 28.32
CA LYS A 119 -48.63 -4.03 28.30
C LYS A 119 -49.48 -4.53 29.48
N ARG A 120 -50.18 -3.63 30.17
CA ARG A 120 -51.56 -3.80 30.66
C ARG A 120 -52.17 -2.46 31.04
#